data_AF-A0A7C2JZ47-F1
#
_entry.id   AF-A0A7C2JZ47-F1
#
_cell.length_a   1.000
_cell.length_b   1.000
_cell.length_c   1.000
_cell.angle_alpha   90.00
_cell.angle_beta   90.00
_cell.angle_gamma   90.00
#
_symmetry.space_group_name_H-M   'P 1'
#
loop_
_entity.id
_entity.type
_entity.pdbx_description
1 polymer ?
#
loop_
_entity_poly.entity_id
_entity_poly.type
_entity_poly.pdbx_seq_one_letter_code
_entity_poly.pdbx_strand_id
1 'polypeptide(L)'
;MFIPVGTHRRFGAPGLLQTARAPRPQLSAHPPARRGAILVWFVFVIPLMLLILLAVTDFAGASLAKIELKNAMDAAALSAIKTWHEQDKTLAVSDVEELCAANFSGSGILSRSAVASEPGQASSPLVTFGVLQDSGEQHVFIPVGDVEPAQAARCVAVGATMQVPSLGGAWLGIALGPYTVTAESYARISPEQGTPQLVSIDAVAAATTPQEGSR
;
A
#
# COMPACT_ATOMS: atom_id res chain seq x y z
N MET A 1 -34.66 -38.08 16.12
CA MET A 1 -35.91 -37.94 15.33
C MET A 1 -36.07 -39.21 14.49
N PHE A 2 -37.30 -39.68 14.40
CA PHE A 2 -37.75 -41.03 14.03
C PHE A 2 -37.40 -41.52 12.61
N ILE A 3 -37.28 -42.86 12.51
CA ILE A 3 -37.14 -43.73 11.31
C ILE A 3 -38.50 -43.86 10.59
N PRO A 4 -38.58 -44.07 9.25
CA PRO A 4 -38.86 -45.43 8.73
C PRO A 4 -38.10 -45.74 7.40
N VAL A 5 -37.24 -46.75 7.32
CA VAL A 5 -37.49 -48.16 6.93
C VAL A 5 -38.93 -48.52 6.48
N GLY A 6 -39.08 -48.98 5.23
CA GLY A 6 -40.22 -49.76 4.74
C GLY A 6 -40.12 -49.97 3.22
N THR A 7 -39.54 -51.06 2.70
CA THR A 7 -40.05 -52.44 2.52
C THR A 7 -41.01 -52.67 1.34
N HIS A 8 -40.64 -53.75 0.61
CA HIS A 8 -41.45 -54.68 -0.19
C HIS A 8 -41.82 -54.39 -1.66
N ARG A 9 -41.09 -55.14 -2.51
CA ARG A 9 -41.55 -56.10 -3.54
C ARG A 9 -42.91 -55.83 -4.20
N ARG A 10 -42.92 -55.90 -5.55
CA ARG A 10 -43.77 -56.88 -6.25
C ARG A 10 -43.16 -57.32 -7.58
N PHE A 11 -43.00 -58.64 -7.67
CA PHE A 11 -42.80 -59.43 -8.87
C PHE A 11 -44.14 -59.60 -9.60
N GLY A 12 -44.07 -59.77 -10.93
CA GLY A 12 -45.15 -60.26 -11.79
C GLY A 12 -45.39 -59.31 -12.96
N ALA A 13 -45.49 -59.73 -14.22
CA ALA A 13 -45.39 -61.01 -14.90
C ALA A 13 -45.18 -60.67 -16.40
N PRO A 14 -44.71 -61.61 -17.23
CA PRO A 14 -44.52 -61.38 -18.66
C PRO A 14 -45.84 -61.60 -19.43
N GLY A 15 -45.94 -60.96 -20.59
CA GLY A 15 -46.75 -61.50 -21.68
C GLY A 15 -47.87 -60.60 -22.18
N LEU A 16 -47.60 -60.03 -23.35
CA LEU A 16 -48.50 -60.00 -24.51
C LEU A 16 -49.89 -59.39 -24.28
N LEU A 17 -50.04 -58.12 -24.66
CA LEU A 17 -51.06 -57.72 -25.64
C LEU A 17 -50.55 -56.48 -26.38
N GLN A 18 -49.98 -56.77 -27.54
CA GLN A 18 -49.47 -55.85 -28.54
C GLN A 18 -50.67 -55.20 -29.23
N THR A 19 -51.18 -54.11 -28.68
CA THR A 19 -52.18 -53.27 -29.36
C THR A 19 -51.47 -52.32 -30.32
N ALA A 20 -51.89 -52.38 -31.59
CA ALA A 20 -51.30 -51.69 -32.72
C ALA A 20 -51.18 -50.18 -32.46
N ARG A 21 -49.93 -49.71 -32.49
CA ARG A 21 -49.53 -48.33 -32.24
C ARG A 21 -49.79 -47.50 -33.50
N ALA A 22 -50.81 -46.64 -33.45
CA ALA A 22 -50.95 -45.56 -34.44
C ALA A 22 -49.68 -44.68 -34.43
N PRO A 23 -49.14 -44.27 -35.60
CA PRO A 23 -48.01 -43.37 -35.67
C PRO A 23 -48.44 -41.99 -35.16
N ARG A 24 -48.08 -41.67 -33.92
CA ARG A 24 -48.20 -40.30 -33.41
C ARG A 24 -47.22 -39.42 -34.18
N PRO A 25 -47.62 -38.22 -34.66
CA PRO A 25 -46.70 -37.28 -35.27
C PRO A 25 -45.59 -36.98 -34.27
N GLN A 26 -44.36 -37.21 -34.70
CA GLN A 26 -43.17 -36.85 -33.92
C GLN A 26 -43.10 -35.33 -33.89
N LEU A 27 -43.68 -34.73 -32.85
CA LEU A 27 -43.39 -33.36 -32.49
C LEU A 27 -41.90 -33.25 -32.24
N SER A 28 -41.25 -32.53 -33.15
CA SER A 28 -39.88 -32.08 -33.15
C SER A 28 -39.32 -31.90 -31.74
N ALA A 29 -38.54 -32.88 -31.30
CA ALA A 29 -37.70 -32.78 -30.12
C ALA A 29 -36.64 -31.71 -30.39
N HIS A 30 -36.90 -30.47 -29.97
CA HIS A 30 -35.85 -29.46 -29.96
C HIS A 30 -34.72 -29.95 -29.04
N PRO A 31 -33.48 -30.04 -29.53
CA PRO A 31 -32.36 -30.43 -28.68
C PRO A 31 -32.22 -29.41 -27.54
N PRO A 32 -31.91 -29.84 -26.31
CA PRO A 32 -31.84 -28.95 -25.16
C PRO A 32 -30.69 -27.95 -25.36
N ALA A 33 -31.04 -26.68 -25.59
CA ALA A 33 -30.14 -25.55 -25.81
C ALA A 33 -29.28 -25.15 -24.59
N ARG A 34 -29.01 -26.07 -23.65
CA ARG A 34 -28.35 -25.80 -22.37
C ARG A 34 -26.82 -25.85 -22.42
N ARG A 35 -26.23 -26.29 -23.53
CA ARG A 35 -24.77 -26.48 -23.64
C ARG A 35 -24.00 -25.17 -23.93
N GLY A 36 -24.69 -24.09 -24.34
CA GLY A 36 -24.05 -22.79 -24.62
C GLY A 36 -23.83 -21.90 -23.40
N ALA A 37 -24.65 -22.05 -22.35
CA ALA A 37 -24.62 -21.14 -21.20
C ALA A 37 -23.29 -21.19 -20.41
N ILE A 38 -22.69 -22.37 -20.30
CA ILE A 38 -21.43 -22.56 -19.55
C ILE A 38 -20.28 -21.83 -20.24
N LEU A 39 -20.19 -21.93 -21.57
CA LEU A 39 -19.12 -21.29 -22.34
C LEU A 39 -19.24 -19.76 -22.26
N VAL A 40 -20.45 -19.23 -22.39
CA VAL A 40 -20.72 -17.80 -22.22
C VAL A 40 -20.29 -17.33 -20.83
N TRP A 41 -20.58 -18.11 -19.78
CA TRP A 41 -20.17 -17.78 -18.42
C TRP A 41 -18.65 -17.71 -18.25
N PHE A 42 -17.90 -18.69 -18.77
CA PHE A 42 -16.43 -18.67 -18.69
C PHE A 42 -15.81 -17.49 -19.44
N VAL A 43 -16.39 -17.12 -20.60
CA VAL A 43 -15.94 -15.96 -21.38
C VAL A 43 -16.03 -14.66 -20.57
N PHE A 44 -16.99 -14.54 -19.65
CA PHE A 44 -17.11 -13.38 -18.77
C PHE A 44 -16.34 -13.51 -17.45
N VAL A 45 -16.33 -14.69 -16.84
CA VAL A 45 -15.70 -14.89 -15.52
C VAL A 45 -14.18 -14.86 -15.59
N ILE A 46 -13.57 -15.41 -16.64
CA ILE A 46 -12.11 -15.42 -16.78
C ILE A 46 -11.53 -13.99 -16.82
N PRO A 47 -11.98 -13.06 -17.68
CA PRO A 47 -11.47 -11.70 -17.66
C PRO A 47 -11.80 -10.95 -16.36
N LEU A 48 -12.96 -11.24 -15.75
CA LEU A 48 -13.31 -10.68 -14.44
C LEU A 48 -12.37 -11.14 -13.33
N MET A 49 -11.98 -12.42 -13.31
CA MET A 49 -11.02 -12.95 -12.34
C MET A 49 -9.63 -12.36 -12.57
N LEU A 50 -9.20 -12.22 -13.83
CA LEU A 50 -7.91 -11.62 -14.19
C LEU A 50 -7.85 -10.14 -13.78
N LEU A 51 -8.95 -9.41 -13.96
CA LEU A 51 -9.13 -8.05 -13.44
C LEU A 51 -8.94 -7.94 -11.94
N ILE A 52 -9.65 -8.78 -11.20
CA ILE A 52 -9.58 -8.78 -9.73
C ILE A 52 -8.16 -9.12 -9.28
N LEU A 53 -7.51 -10.08 -9.94
CA LEU A 53 -6.12 -10.43 -9.64
C LEU A 53 -5.17 -9.25 -9.87
N LEU A 54 -5.29 -8.55 -11.01
CA LEU A 54 -4.48 -7.36 -11.30
C LEU A 54 -4.68 -6.26 -10.25
N ALA A 55 -5.94 -5.99 -9.88
CA ALA A 55 -6.27 -4.99 -8.86
C ALA A 55 -5.67 -5.36 -7.49
N VAL A 56 -5.74 -6.64 -7.10
CA VAL A 56 -5.15 -7.13 -5.85
C VAL A 56 -3.62 -7.03 -5.88
N THR A 57 -2.97 -7.35 -7.00
CA THR A 57 -1.50 -7.24 -7.11
C THR A 57 -1.02 -5.79 -7.04
N ASP A 58 -1.73 -4.85 -7.68
CA ASP A 58 -1.41 -3.42 -7.60
C ASP A 58 -1.60 -2.89 -6.17
N PHE A 59 -2.70 -3.27 -5.51
CA PHE A 59 -2.93 -2.89 -4.11
C PHE A 59 -1.86 -3.48 -3.17
N ALA A 60 -1.46 -4.73 -3.38
CA ALA A 60 -0.41 -5.37 -2.61
C ALA A 60 0.95 -4.70 -2.83
N GLY A 61 1.30 -4.36 -4.07
CA GLY A 61 2.52 -3.62 -4.41
C GLY A 61 2.57 -2.24 -3.74
N ALA A 62 1.48 -1.47 -3.82
CA ALA A 62 1.38 -0.18 -3.15
C ALA A 62 1.46 -0.29 -1.61
N SER A 63 0.88 -1.34 -1.04
CA SER A 63 0.93 -1.58 0.41
C SER A 63 2.32 -1.99 0.88
N LEU A 64 3.02 -2.82 0.12
CA LEU A 64 4.40 -3.20 0.41
C LEU A 64 5.34 -1.98 0.33
N ALA A 65 5.22 -1.20 -0.75
CA ALA A 65 5.96 0.03 -0.95
C ALA A 65 5.77 1.03 0.21
N LYS A 66 4.55 1.12 0.78
CA LYS A 66 4.27 1.94 1.97
C LYS A 66 5.07 1.49 3.19
N ILE A 67 5.09 0.19 3.47
CA ILE A 67 5.79 -0.37 4.63
C ILE A 67 7.30 -0.18 4.48
N GLU A 68 7.82 -0.43 3.29
CA GLU A 68 9.24 -0.29 2.99
C GLU A 68 9.68 1.18 3.07
N LEU A 69 8.91 2.10 2.48
CA LEU A 69 9.17 3.53 2.57
C LEU A 69 9.14 3.99 4.04
N LYS A 70 8.17 3.54 4.83
CA LYS A 70 8.09 3.87 6.26
C LYS A 70 9.31 3.36 7.03
N ASN A 71 9.70 2.11 6.82
CA ASN A 71 10.88 1.53 7.49
C ASN A 71 12.17 2.25 7.11
N ALA A 72 12.34 2.61 5.82
CA ALA A 72 13.47 3.39 5.35
C ALA A 72 13.48 4.80 5.98
N MET A 73 12.31 5.43 6.14
CA MET A 73 12.19 6.73 6.79
C MET A 73 12.46 6.68 8.28
N ASP A 74 11.97 5.66 8.98
CA ASP A 74 12.25 5.46 10.40
C ASP A 74 13.76 5.26 10.64
N ALA A 75 14.42 4.46 9.79
CA ALA A 75 15.87 4.27 9.85
C ALA A 75 16.65 5.56 9.53
N ALA A 76 16.22 6.30 8.50
CA ALA A 76 16.84 7.57 8.11
C ALA A 76 16.69 8.64 9.20
N ALA A 77 15.49 8.77 9.79
CA ALA A 77 15.24 9.71 10.88
C ALA A 77 16.09 9.40 12.11
N LEU A 78 16.19 8.11 12.51
CA LEU A 78 17.03 7.67 13.61
C LEU A 78 18.54 7.90 13.35
N SER A 79 18.99 7.68 12.11
CA SER A 79 20.38 7.96 11.73
C SER A 79 20.67 9.46 11.75
N ALA A 80 19.78 10.28 11.20
CA ALA A 80 19.93 11.73 11.11
C ALA A 80 19.94 12.39 12.50
N ILE A 81 19.04 12.00 13.39
CA ILE A 81 19.04 12.54 14.76
C ILE A 81 20.31 12.12 15.52
N LYS A 82 20.82 10.90 15.27
CA LYS A 82 22.04 10.41 15.90
C LYS A 82 23.26 11.21 15.44
N THR A 83 23.42 11.42 14.13
CA THR A 83 24.54 12.21 13.61
C THR A 83 24.47 13.66 14.07
N TRP A 84 23.27 14.24 14.10
CA TRP A 84 23.07 15.61 14.62
C TRP A 84 23.38 15.71 16.11
N HIS A 85 23.10 14.66 16.89
CA HIS A 85 23.47 14.61 18.29
C HIS A 85 24.98 14.48 18.50
N GLU A 86 25.64 13.55 17.81
CA GLU A 86 27.07 13.26 17.99
C GLU A 86 27.99 14.40 17.54
N GLN A 87 27.60 15.13 16.49
CA GLN A 87 28.48 16.15 15.92
C GLN A 87 28.43 17.50 16.65
N ASP A 88 27.41 17.70 17.50
CA ASP A 88 27.16 18.91 18.32
C ASP A 88 27.34 20.24 17.58
N LYS A 89 27.25 20.19 16.26
CA LYS A 89 27.39 21.26 15.30
C LYS A 89 26.13 21.26 14.45
N THR A 90 25.76 22.44 13.94
CA THR A 90 24.76 22.57 12.89
C THR A 90 25.25 21.80 11.67
N LEU A 91 24.76 20.58 11.52
CA LEU A 91 24.97 19.78 10.33
C LEU A 91 24.42 20.57 9.15
N ALA A 92 25.23 20.72 8.10
CA ALA A 92 24.71 21.22 6.85
C ALA A 92 23.64 20.25 6.36
N VAL A 93 22.50 20.77 5.91
CA VAL A 93 21.39 19.97 5.36
C VAL A 93 21.90 18.99 4.28
N SER A 94 22.90 19.40 3.52
CA SER A 94 23.56 18.58 2.49
C SER A 94 24.14 17.26 2.99
N ASP A 95 24.75 17.26 4.18
CA ASP A 95 25.41 16.05 4.71
C ASP A 95 24.37 15.02 5.14
N VAL A 96 23.22 15.51 5.62
CA VAL A 96 22.09 14.66 6.02
C VAL A 96 21.34 14.17 4.80
N GLU A 97 21.19 14.98 3.75
CA GLU A 97 20.68 14.54 2.45
C GLU A 97 21.53 13.41 1.86
N GLU A 98 22.86 13.51 1.93
CA GLU A 98 23.78 12.46 1.46
C GLU A 98 23.64 11.16 2.28
N LEU A 99 23.55 11.28 3.61
CA LEU A 99 23.31 10.14 4.50
C LEU A 99 21.95 9.47 4.25
N CYS A 100 20.90 10.26 4.00
CA CYS A 100 19.59 9.74 3.62
C CYS A 100 19.67 9.02 2.27
N ALA A 101 20.28 9.64 1.25
CA ALA A 101 20.44 9.05 -0.07
C ALA A 101 21.23 7.72 -0.04
N ALA A 102 22.27 7.63 0.79
CA ALA A 102 23.04 6.40 0.99
C ALA A 102 22.18 5.26 1.58
N ASN A 103 21.36 5.56 2.58
CA ASN A 103 20.47 4.57 3.22
C ASN A 103 19.36 4.09 2.28
N PHE A 104 18.80 4.98 1.46
CA PHE A 104 17.82 4.62 0.44
C PHE A 104 18.40 3.71 -0.65
N SER A 105 19.65 3.94 -1.06
CA SER A 105 20.32 3.14 -2.07
C SER A 105 20.62 1.72 -1.59
N GLY A 106 20.94 1.55 -0.31
CA GLY A 106 21.27 0.26 0.30
C GLY A 106 20.08 -0.69 0.48
N SER A 107 18.84 -0.20 0.44
CA SER A 107 17.66 -1.04 0.68
C SER A 107 17.35 -2.01 -0.47
N GLY A 108 18.06 -1.98 -1.59
CA GLY A 108 17.97 -2.98 -2.67
C GLY A 108 16.68 -2.97 -3.50
N ILE A 109 15.67 -2.21 -3.09
CA ILE A 109 14.36 -2.13 -3.75
C ILE A 109 14.38 -1.11 -4.90
N LEU A 110 15.29 -0.12 -4.85
CA LEU A 110 15.58 0.74 -5.99
C LEU A 110 16.54 0.09 -7.01
N SER A 111 17.25 -0.98 -6.63
CA SER A 111 18.18 -1.69 -7.54
C SER A 111 17.49 -2.69 -8.47
N ARG A 112 16.25 -3.11 -8.17
CA ARG A 112 15.53 -4.12 -8.97
C ARG A 112 14.68 -3.54 -10.12
N SER A 113 14.63 -2.22 -10.27
CA SER A 113 13.89 -1.53 -11.35
C SER A 113 14.79 -0.65 -12.22
N ALA A 114 16.08 -0.97 -12.33
CA ALA A 114 17.05 -0.23 -13.15
C ALA A 114 17.31 -0.86 -14.53
N VAL A 115 16.29 -1.50 -15.14
CA VAL A 115 16.31 -1.90 -16.55
C VAL A 115 15.21 -1.17 -17.29
N ALA A 116 15.36 0.15 -17.29
CA ALA A 116 14.92 1.13 -18.28
C ALA A 116 14.82 2.46 -17.54
N SER A 117 15.25 3.53 -18.18
CA SER A 117 15.04 4.91 -17.76
C SER A 117 13.52 5.16 -17.59
N GLU A 118 12.98 5.02 -16.37
CA GLU A 118 11.55 4.77 -16.12
C GLU A 118 10.90 5.57 -14.97
N PRO A 119 9.56 5.78 -15.02
CA PRO A 119 8.77 6.39 -13.95
C PRO A 119 8.87 5.60 -12.64
N GLY A 120 9.36 6.25 -11.58
CA GLY A 120 9.59 5.63 -10.26
C GLY A 120 10.67 6.29 -9.40
N GLN A 121 11.27 7.39 -9.86
CA GLN A 121 12.28 8.13 -9.12
C GLN A 121 11.66 8.76 -7.86
N ALA A 122 12.12 8.34 -6.68
CA ALA A 122 11.73 8.97 -5.42
C ALA A 122 12.14 10.46 -5.45
N SER A 123 11.25 11.34 -4.97
CA SER A 123 11.61 12.74 -4.76
C SER A 123 12.74 12.81 -3.74
N SER A 124 13.66 13.78 -3.88
CA SER A 124 14.68 14.04 -2.86
C SER A 124 14.04 14.07 -1.46
N PRO A 125 14.62 13.37 -0.47
CA PRO A 125 14.08 13.34 0.87
C PRO A 125 14.08 14.76 1.45
N LEU A 126 12.93 15.19 1.96
CA LEU A 126 12.81 16.45 2.68
C LEU A 126 13.20 16.20 4.13
N VAL A 127 14.32 16.79 4.56
CA VAL A 127 14.76 16.74 5.96
C VAL A 127 14.51 18.10 6.58
N THR A 128 13.77 18.14 7.68
CA THR A 128 13.51 19.36 8.45
C THR A 128 13.97 19.16 9.89
N PHE A 129 14.85 20.04 10.36
CA PHE A 129 15.30 20.06 11.75
C PHE A 129 14.37 20.93 12.58
N GLY A 130 14.15 20.53 13.83
CA GLY A 130 13.24 21.25 14.68
C GLY A 130 13.37 20.86 16.14
N VAL A 131 12.42 21.37 16.90
CA VAL A 131 12.24 21.06 18.31
C VAL A 131 10.87 20.46 18.46
N LEU A 132 10.80 19.44 19.31
CA LEU A 132 9.53 18.92 19.76
C LEU A 132 9.11 19.65 21.03
N GLN A 133 7.96 20.32 20.98
CA GLN A 133 7.33 20.87 22.16
C GLN A 133 6.32 19.86 22.70
N ASP A 134 6.65 19.26 23.85
CA ASP A 134 5.75 18.34 24.56
C ASP A 134 4.75 19.16 25.38
N SER A 135 3.50 19.24 24.91
CA SER A 135 2.41 19.94 25.59
C SER A 135 1.39 18.94 26.14
N GLY A 136 1.83 18.08 27.06
CA GLY A 136 1.00 17.02 27.64
C GLY A 136 0.92 15.80 26.72
N GLU A 137 -0.28 15.45 26.25
CA GLU A 137 -0.50 14.32 25.34
C GLU A 137 -0.15 14.64 23.88
N GLN A 138 0.00 15.92 23.53
CA GLN A 138 0.26 16.33 22.15
C GLN A 138 1.73 16.72 21.95
N HIS A 139 2.34 16.09 20.96
CA HIS A 139 3.67 16.41 20.48
C HIS A 139 3.57 17.35 19.28
N VAL A 140 4.09 18.58 19.42
CA VAL A 140 4.09 19.57 18.33
C VAL A 140 5.50 19.74 17.79
N PHE A 141 5.67 19.50 16.50
CA PHE A 141 6.92 19.80 15.81
C PHE A 141 6.95 21.29 15.44
N ILE A 142 7.97 21.98 15.94
CA ILE A 142 8.28 23.35 15.54
C ILE A 142 9.52 23.29 14.66
N PRO A 143 9.43 23.57 13.35
CA PRO A 143 10.61 23.67 12.50
C PRO A 143 11.45 24.84 13.01
N VAL A 144 12.70 24.56 13.33
CA VAL A 144 13.60 25.56 13.91
C VAL A 144 14.44 26.13 12.77
N GLY A 145 14.46 27.46 12.64
CA GLY A 145 15.51 28.16 11.89
C GLY A 145 16.86 28.06 12.61
N ASP A 146 17.82 28.95 12.38
CA ASP A 146 19.16 28.92 13.02
C ASP A 146 19.19 29.11 14.57
N VAL A 147 18.08 28.87 15.28
CA VAL A 147 17.94 29.17 16.70
C VAL A 147 18.19 27.93 17.55
N GLU A 148 19.38 27.89 18.14
CA GLU A 148 19.83 26.85 19.08
C GLU A 148 19.00 26.87 20.38
N PRO A 149 18.17 25.85 20.64
CA PRO A 149 17.39 25.78 21.86
C PRO A 149 18.20 25.02 22.90
N ALA A 150 18.84 25.74 23.82
CA ALA A 150 19.78 25.21 24.81
C ALA A 150 19.22 24.11 25.75
N GLN A 151 17.90 23.86 25.77
CA GLN A 151 17.27 22.89 26.68
C GLN A 151 16.12 22.07 26.06
N ALA A 152 15.82 22.23 24.77
CA ALA A 152 14.70 21.51 24.17
C ALA A 152 15.14 20.20 23.51
N ALA A 153 14.26 19.21 23.47
CA ALA A 153 14.53 17.94 22.79
C ALA A 153 14.72 18.21 21.28
N ARG A 154 15.91 17.86 20.78
CA ARG A 154 16.24 17.94 19.36
C ARG A 154 15.36 16.93 18.61
N CYS A 155 14.73 17.37 17.53
CA CYS A 155 13.84 16.55 16.70
C CYS A 155 14.17 16.72 15.22
N VAL A 156 14.12 15.61 14.48
CA VAL A 156 14.29 15.58 13.02
C VAL A 156 13.04 14.99 12.41
N ALA A 157 12.50 15.70 11.43
CA ALA A 157 11.46 15.22 10.54
C ALA A 157 12.10 14.83 9.20
N VAL A 158 11.82 13.62 8.73
CA VAL A 158 12.24 13.15 7.41
C VAL A 158 11.00 12.74 6.63
N GLY A 159 10.83 13.31 5.45
CA GLY A 159 9.73 13.00 4.53
C GLY A 159 10.24 12.58 3.17
N ALA A 160 9.55 11.64 2.53
CA ALA A 160 9.83 11.27 1.15
C ALA A 160 8.54 10.93 0.40
N THR A 161 8.57 11.18 -0.91
CA THR A 161 7.49 10.79 -1.82
C THR A 161 8.04 9.85 -2.88
N MET A 162 7.30 8.79 -3.16
CA MET A 162 7.66 7.78 -4.15
C MET A 162 6.46 7.51 -5.05
N GLN A 163 6.71 7.40 -6.36
CA GLN A 163 5.70 6.91 -7.29
C GLN A 163 5.83 5.40 -7.45
N VAL A 164 4.74 4.69 -7.19
CA VAL A 164 4.63 3.25 -7.41
C VAL A 164 3.99 3.04 -8.77
N PRO A 165 4.69 2.45 -9.75
CA PRO A 165 4.09 2.13 -11.03
C PRO A 165 2.99 1.07 -10.87
N SER A 166 1.88 1.21 -11.59
CA SER A 166 0.87 0.14 -11.69
C SER A 166 1.35 -0.93 -12.66
N LEU A 167 1.18 -2.20 -12.28
CA LEU A 167 1.46 -3.35 -13.14
C LEU A 167 0.43 -3.47 -14.27
N GLY A 168 -0.78 -2.96 -14.04
CA GLY A 168 -1.92 -3.09 -14.94
C GLY A 168 -2.00 -2.03 -16.06
N GLY A 169 -1.19 -0.98 -16.03
CA GLY A 169 -1.28 0.12 -17.00
C GLY A 169 -2.72 0.65 -17.17
N ALA A 170 -3.16 0.79 -18.41
CA ALA A 170 -4.56 1.04 -18.75
C ALA A 170 -5.22 -0.26 -19.23
N TRP A 171 -6.11 -0.83 -18.41
CA TRP A 171 -6.86 -2.03 -18.78
C TRP A 171 -8.30 -1.64 -19.14
N LEU A 172 -8.74 -1.96 -20.36
CA LEU A 172 -10.01 -1.49 -20.94
C LEU A 172 -10.23 0.04 -20.84
N GLY A 173 -9.16 0.83 -20.95
CA GLY A 173 -9.23 2.29 -20.87
C GLY A 173 -9.37 2.83 -19.44
N ILE A 174 -9.42 1.97 -18.43
CA ILE A 174 -9.32 2.37 -17.02
C ILE A 174 -7.84 2.40 -16.66
N ALA A 175 -7.30 3.61 -16.48
CA ALA A 175 -5.95 3.79 -15.97
C ALA A 175 -5.95 3.48 -14.46
N LEU A 176 -5.28 2.40 -14.06
CA LEU A 176 -5.03 2.10 -12.64
C LEU A 176 -3.89 2.95 -12.08
N GLY A 177 -3.11 3.56 -12.98
CA GLY A 177 -2.29 4.75 -12.73
C GLY A 177 -1.04 4.51 -11.88
N PRO A 178 -0.06 5.43 -11.91
CA PRO A 178 0.95 5.47 -10.87
C PRO A 178 0.32 5.96 -9.55
N TYR A 179 0.66 5.31 -8.44
CA TYR A 179 0.23 5.71 -7.11
C TYR A 179 1.33 6.52 -6.44
N THR A 180 1.03 7.72 -5.97
CA THR A 180 1.98 8.48 -5.15
C THR A 180 1.82 8.05 -3.69
N VAL A 181 2.91 7.57 -3.11
CA VAL A 181 3.02 7.22 -1.71
C VAL A 181 3.92 8.24 -1.03
N THR A 182 3.40 8.89 0.01
CA THR A 182 4.14 9.82 0.85
C THR A 182 4.27 9.22 2.24
N ALA A 183 5.47 9.30 2.82
CA ALA A 183 5.71 8.90 4.20
C ALA A 183 6.54 9.97 4.89
N GLU A 184 6.23 10.18 6.16
CA GLU A 184 6.96 11.07 7.05
C GLU A 184 7.28 10.29 8.32
N SER A 185 8.49 10.49 8.84
CA SER A 185 8.92 9.93 10.10
C SER A 185 9.62 11.00 10.94
N TYR A 186 9.46 10.88 12.25
CA TYR A 186 9.96 11.83 13.21
C TYR A 186 10.78 11.08 14.25
N ALA A 187 11.98 11.58 14.51
CA ALA A 187 12.85 11.07 15.55
C ALA A 187 13.24 12.20 16.50
N ARG A 188 13.31 11.89 17.80
CA ARG A 188 13.81 12.80 18.82
C ARG A 188 14.95 12.19 19.59
N ILE A 189 15.77 13.04 20.18
CA ILE A 189 16.73 12.65 21.21
C ILE A 189 16.53 13.56 22.42
N SER A 190 16.23 12.96 23.56
CA SER A 190 16.16 13.68 24.83
C SER A 190 17.59 13.83 25.37
N PRO A 191 17.98 15.04 25.84
CA PRO A 191 19.31 15.27 26.40
C PRO A 191 19.60 14.39 27.63
N GLU A 192 18.55 13.97 28.36
CA GLU A 192 18.70 13.14 29.56
C GLU A 192 18.98 11.66 29.22
N GLN A 193 18.40 11.17 28.13
CA GLN A 193 18.44 9.75 27.78
C GLN A 193 19.55 9.44 26.77
N GLY A 194 19.94 10.41 25.94
CA GLY A 194 20.97 10.23 24.90
C GLY A 194 20.66 9.15 23.87
N THR A 195 19.44 8.58 23.88
CA THR A 195 19.02 7.52 22.96
C THR A 195 18.02 8.07 21.96
N PRO A 196 18.23 7.84 20.65
CA PRO A 196 17.29 8.28 19.63
C PRO A 196 16.01 7.44 19.71
N GLN A 197 14.85 8.09 19.65
CA GLN A 197 13.54 7.48 19.73
C GLN A 197 12.65 7.97 18.60
N LEU A 198 11.88 7.06 18.01
CA LEU A 198 10.82 7.40 17.06
C LEU A 198 9.64 8.01 17.80
N VAL A 199 9.05 9.05 17.23
CA VAL A 199 7.90 9.76 17.81
C VAL A 199 6.77 9.81 16.79
N SER A 200 5.56 9.51 17.24
CA SER A 200 4.36 9.81 16.45
C SER A 200 3.98 11.25 16.71
N ILE A 201 3.87 12.06 15.66
CA ILE A 201 3.45 13.45 15.75
C ILE A 201 1.99 13.54 15.32
N ASP A 202 1.16 14.10 16.20
CA ASP A 202 -0.28 14.25 15.94
C ASP A 202 -0.59 15.51 15.11
N ALA A 203 0.27 16.53 15.19
CA ALA A 203 0.14 17.76 14.43
C ALA A 203 1.50 18.44 14.15
N VAL A 204 1.65 18.93 12.92
CA VAL A 204 2.77 19.81 12.52
C VAL A 204 2.30 21.25 12.67
N ALA A 205 2.99 22.06 13.46
CA ALA A 205 2.70 23.49 13.52
C ALA A 205 3.00 24.09 12.14
N ALA A 206 2.01 24.77 11.54
CA ALA A 206 2.27 25.54 10.33
C ALA A 206 3.39 26.54 10.64
N ALA A 207 4.45 26.55 9.83
CA ALA A 207 5.51 27.53 9.97
C ALA A 207 4.85 28.91 9.99
N THR A 208 4.88 29.58 11.13
CA THR A 208 4.35 30.93 11.26
C THR A 208 5.27 31.81 10.43
N THR A 209 4.96 32.00 9.14
CA THR A 209 5.64 33.00 8.32
C THR A 209 5.55 34.29 9.12
N PRO A 210 6.69 34.88 9.53
CA PRO A 210 6.66 36.11 10.30
C PRO A 210 5.87 37.10 9.46
N GLN A 211 4.72 37.51 9.98
CA GLN A 211 3.86 38.46 9.30
C GLN A 211 4.68 39.74 9.20
N GLU A 212 5.28 39.94 8.03
CA GLU A 212 6.18 41.04 7.75
C GLU A 212 5.40 42.33 7.97
N GLY A 213 5.65 42.93 9.13
CA GLY A 213 4.96 44.12 9.59
C GLY A 213 5.21 45.25 8.61
N SER A 214 4.23 45.49 7.76
CA SER A 214 4.11 46.69 6.94
C SER A 214 4.31 47.92 7.83
N ARG A 215 5.48 48.55 7.68
CA ARG A 215 5.70 49.94 8.10
C ARG A 215 5.13 50.90 7.06
#